data_AF-A0A448MMD9-F1
#
_entry.id   AF-A0A448MMD9-F1
#
_cell.length_a   1.000
_cell.length_b   1.000
_cell.length_c   1.000
_cell.angle_alpha   90.00
_cell.angle_beta   90.00
_cell.angle_gamma   90.00
#
_symmetry.space_group_name_H-M   'P 1'
#
loop_
_entity.id
_entity.type
_entity.pdbx_description
1 polymer ?
#
loop_
_entity_poly.entity_id
_entity_poly.type
_entity_poly.pdbx_seq_one_letter_code
_entity_poly.pdbx_strand_id
1 'polypeptide(L)' 'MNVITEQGIVPGIERGIDERGYLQVQCGNELRTFNGGEVSLRRK' A
#
# COMPACT_ATOMS: atom_id res chain seq x y z
N MET A 1 5.78 3.18 -3.74
CA MET A 1 4.37 3.19 -4.18
C MET A 1 3.60 4.11 -3.27
N ASN A 2 2.54 4.71 -3.79
CA ASN A 2 1.54 5.41 -3.00
C ASN A 2 0.23 4.62 -3.08
N VAL A 3 -0.42 4.43 -1.93
CA VAL A 3 -1.81 3.98 -1.86
C VAL A 3 -2.66 5.21 -1.57
N ILE A 4 -3.62 5.50 -2.44
CA ILE A 4 -4.51 6.63 -2.35
C ILE A 4 -5.83 6.10 -1.78
N THR A 5 -6.15 6.58 -0.58
CA THR A 5 -7.34 6.20 0.18
C THR A 5 -8.17 7.45 0.47
N GLU A 6 -9.41 7.28 0.93
CA GLU A 6 -10.24 8.41 1.37
C GLU A 6 -9.61 9.17 2.56
N GLN A 7 -8.78 8.49 3.35
CA GLN A 7 -8.05 9.06 4.49
C GLN A 7 -6.75 9.77 4.05
N GLY A 8 -6.38 9.72 2.77
CA GLY A 8 -5.20 10.35 2.21
C GLY A 8 -4.23 9.39 1.52
N ILE A 9 -3.02 9.89 1.27
CA ILE A 9 -1.97 9.15 0.56
C ILE A 9 -1.06 8.45 1.56
N VAL A 10 -0.94 7.12 1.42
CA VAL A 10 -0.02 6.29 2.21
C VAL A 10 1.16 5.86 1.34
N PRO A 11 2.36 6.45 1.53
CA PRO A 11 3.55 6.05 0.83
C PRO A 11 4.17 4.79 1.48
N GLY A 12 4.64 3.86 0.66
CA GLY A 12 5.33 2.67 1.17
C GLY A 12 6.00 1.82 0.09
N ILE A 13 6.55 0.69 0.53
CA ILE A 13 7.15 -0.32 -0.33
C ILE A 13 6.16 -1.49 -0.43
N GLU A 14 5.75 -1.81 -1.65
CA GLU A 14 4.89 -2.95 -1.93
C GLU A 14 5.60 -4.28 -1.59
N ARG A 15 4.87 -5.22 -0.99
CA ARG A 15 5.37 -6.51 -0.52
C ARG A 15 4.60 -7.70 -1.08
N GLY A 16 3.70 -7.48 -2.04
CA GLY A 16 2.84 -8.50 -2.62
C GLY A 16 1.40 -8.40 -2.14
N ILE A 17 0.68 -9.48 -2.41
CA ILE A 17 -0.73 -9.68 -2.07
C ILE A 17 -0.81 -10.91 -1.18
N ASP A 18 -1.55 -10.83 -0.08
CA ASP A 18 -1.75 -11.97 0.81
C ASP A 18 -2.78 -12.98 0.28
N GLU A 19 -2.96 -14.09 1.01
CA GLU A 19 -3.89 -15.17 0.65
C GLU A 19 -5.36 -14.73 0.56
N ARG A 20 -5.72 -13.58 1.17
CA ARG A 20 -7.07 -13.00 1.13
C ARG A 20 -7.24 -12.02 -0.02
N GLY A 21 -6.19 -11.77 -0.79
CA GLY A 21 -6.19 -10.81 -1.89
C GLY A 21 -5.88 -9.37 -1.45
N TYR A 22 -5.35 -9.15 -0.23
CA TYR A 22 -5.10 -7.81 0.27
C TYR A 22 -3.68 -7.37 -0.08
N LEU A 23 -3.54 -6.13 -0.57
CA LEU A 23 -2.25 -5.54 -0.87
C LEU A 23 -1.47 -5.28 0.43
N GLN A 24 -0.25 -5.79 0.51
CA GLN A 24 0.66 -5.57 1.63
C GLN A 24 1.65 -4.45 1.31
N VAL A 25 1.70 -3.42 2.16
CA VAL A 25 2.60 -2.27 1.99
C VAL A 25 3.37 -1.99 3.27
N GLN A 26 4.69 -2.03 3.17
CA GLN A 26 5.60 -1.65 4.25
C GLN A 26 5.67 -0.12 4.35
N CYS A 27 5.20 0.42 5.48
CA CYS A 27 5.18 1.84 5.82
C CYS A 27 6.12 2.07 7.01
N GLY A 28 7.38 2.43 6.74
CA GLY A 28 8.41 2.46 7.79
C GLY A 28 8.62 1.06 8.37
N ASN A 29 8.39 0.90 9.68
CA ASN A 29 8.52 -0.40 10.38
C ASN A 29 7.21 -1.18 10.46
N GLU A 30 6.10 -0.65 9.96
CA GLU A 30 4.80 -1.32 10.00
C GLU A 30 4.45 -1.94 8.65
N LEU A 31 3.94 -3.17 8.67
CA LEU A 31 3.27 -3.77 7.53
C LEU A 31 1.78 -3.46 7.60
N ARG A 32 1.25 -2.77 6.59
CA ARG A 32 -0.18 -2.45 6.48
C ARG A 32 -0.80 -3.21 5.33
N THR A 33 -2.06 -3.60 5.50
CA THR A 33 -2.85 -4.32 4.48
C THR A 33 -3.98 -3.44 3.96
N PHE A 34 -4.16 -3.42 2.64
CA PHE A 34 -5.20 -2.66 1.96
C PHE A 34 -6.06 -3.60 1.12
N ASN A 35 -7.37 -3.53 1.29
CA ASN A 35 -8.35 -4.30 0.51
C ASN A 35 -8.99 -3.48 -0.62
N GLY A 36 -8.51 -2.25 -0.85
CA GLY A 36 -9.00 -1.32 -1.86
C GLY A 36 -8.26 0.02 -1.81
N GLY A 37 -8.44 0.82 -2.86
CA GLY A 37 -7.75 2.10 -3.06
C GLY A 37 -7.07 2.17 -4.41
N GLU A 38 -6.81 3.39 -4.88
CA GLU A 38 -6.00 3.61 -6.09
C GLU A 38 -4.52 3.55 -5.74
N VAL A 39 -3.69 3.07 -6.67
CA VAL A 39 -2.26 2.97 -6.45
C VAL A 39 -1.48 3.65 -7.54
N SER A 40 -0.39 4.32 -7.16
CA SER A 40 0.54 4.94 -8.11
C SER A 40 1.98 4.57 -7.84
N LEU A 41 2.75 4.48 -8.93
CA LEU A 41 4.19 4.38 -8.86
C LEU A 41 4.75 5.70 -8.33
N ARG A 42 5.69 5.62 -7.39
CA ARG A 42 6.50 6.77 -6.99
C ARG A 42 7.82 6.71 -7.74
N ARG A 43 8.21 7.81 -8.38
CA ARG A 43 9.59 7.95 -8.87
C ARG A 43 10.53 8.13 -7.67
N LYS A 44 11.76 7.61 -7.79
CA LYS A 44 12.82 7.86 -6.82
C LYS A 44 13.32 9.29 -6.96
#